data_AF-A0A956ND02-F1
#
_entry.id   AF-A0A956ND02-F1
#
_cell.length_a   1.000
_cell.length_b   1.000
_cell.length_c   1.000
_cell.angle_alpha   90.00
_cell.angle_beta   90.00
_cell.angle_gamma   90.00
#
_symmetry.space_group_name_H-M   'P 1'
#
loop_
_entity.id
_entity.type
_entity.pdbx_description
1 polymer ?
#
loop_
_entity_poly.entity_id
_entity_poly.type
_entity_poly.pdbx_seq_one_letter_code
_entity_poly.pdbx_strand_id
1 'polypeptide(L)'
;MSLTRLRFPVPDPQLPVSVVRNLLLASVCAVPLSMAWAGPNEDGLLVFHTDDDIVYTNDDVETYGSPSFPLCTSEECPLPPEDPCWADILDAIQPRSSRGDFVATFWLIAIFPPDACPRVSGASFGVWQTEDREVTFVDQGPCGDFELPYDDWPQNNSGTAVTFLVPRQARAIRLYWFAAYSYYGPTEIGLTAFPGEQSPLFADDSVPSVLDPVPRSHRGRFGLNGATGYVPWWDVPPVVKESWGGVKSRFRDEE
;
A
#
# COMPACT_ATOMS: atom_id res chain seq x y z
N MET A 1 40.20 -37.35 -32.50
CA MET A 1 39.63 -36.12 -31.91
C MET A 1 40.60 -34.98 -32.18
N SER A 2 40.24 -34.08 -33.10
CA SER A 2 41.11 -33.01 -33.60
C SER A 2 40.74 -31.70 -32.91
N LEU A 3 41.70 -31.09 -32.20
CA LEU A 3 41.54 -29.78 -31.55
C LEU A 3 41.79 -28.68 -32.57
N THR A 4 40.72 -28.07 -33.08
CA THR A 4 40.78 -26.88 -33.93
C THR A 4 41.22 -25.68 -33.09
N ARG A 5 42.48 -25.25 -33.25
CA ARG A 5 43.00 -24.00 -32.65
C ARG A 5 42.37 -22.79 -33.35
N LEU A 6 41.52 -22.06 -32.62
CA LEU A 6 41.13 -20.69 -32.97
C LEU A 6 42.37 -19.79 -32.91
N ARG A 7 42.81 -19.29 -34.07
CA ARG A 7 43.82 -18.22 -34.14
C ARG A 7 43.10 -16.89 -33.98
N PHE A 8 43.40 -16.17 -32.89
CA PHE A 8 43.01 -14.78 -32.75
C PHE A 8 44.00 -13.90 -33.55
N PRO A 9 43.51 -12.90 -34.31
CA PRO A 9 44.38 -11.96 -34.98
C PRO A 9 45.13 -11.09 -33.96
N VAL A 10 46.42 -10.89 -34.21
CA VAL A 10 47.28 -9.98 -33.44
C VAL A 10 46.87 -8.55 -33.81
N PRO A 11 46.56 -7.67 -32.85
CA PRO A 11 46.17 -6.30 -33.15
C PRO A 11 47.34 -5.49 -33.71
N ASP A 12 47.05 -4.73 -34.76
CA ASP A 12 47.97 -3.87 -35.50
C ASP A 12 48.33 -2.63 -34.64
N PRO A 13 49.62 -2.31 -34.42
CA PRO A 13 50.01 -1.37 -33.37
C PRO A 13 50.12 0.08 -33.87
N GLN A 14 49.19 0.64 -34.66
CA GLN A 14 49.18 2.09 -34.97
C GLN A 14 47.78 2.67 -35.17
N LEU A 15 46.97 2.70 -34.10
CA LEU A 15 45.81 3.58 -34.05
C LEU A 15 46.16 4.85 -33.25
N PRO A 16 45.82 6.06 -33.76
CA PRO A 16 46.07 7.30 -33.06
C PRO A 16 45.29 7.35 -31.74
N VAL A 17 46.01 7.67 -30.65
CA VAL A 17 45.55 7.65 -29.25
C VAL A 17 44.26 8.48 -29.00
N SER A 18 43.91 9.39 -29.92
CA SER A 18 42.69 10.21 -29.83
C SER A 18 41.39 9.47 -30.15
N VAL A 19 41.41 8.39 -30.93
CA VAL A 19 40.18 7.65 -31.33
C VAL A 19 39.76 6.63 -30.27
N VAL A 20 40.73 6.05 -29.54
CA VAL A 20 40.46 5.06 -28.47
C VAL A 20 39.76 5.70 -27.26
N ARG A 21 39.99 7.00 -27.01
CA ARG A 21 39.39 7.72 -25.88
C ARG A 21 37.89 8.01 -26.07
N ASN A 22 37.42 8.18 -27.31
CA ASN A 22 35.99 8.43 -27.61
C ASN A 22 35.16 7.14 -27.69
N LEU A 23 35.78 5.99 -28.02
CA LEU A 23 35.09 4.70 -28.03
C LEU A 23 34.91 4.09 -26.63
N LEU A 24 35.82 4.38 -25.68
CA LEU A 24 35.67 3.97 -24.27
C LEU A 24 34.63 4.81 -23.51
N LEU A 25 34.36 6.06 -23.92
CA LEU A 25 33.30 6.90 -23.35
C LEU A 25 31.89 6.51 -23.82
N ALA A 26 31.75 5.85 -24.99
CA ALA A 26 30.46 5.39 -25.49
C ALA A 26 30.02 4.03 -24.92
N SER A 27 30.95 3.23 -24.39
CA SER A 27 30.66 1.87 -23.89
C SER A 27 30.28 1.80 -22.40
N VAL A 28 30.31 2.92 -21.67
CA VAL A 28 30.05 2.97 -20.21
C VAL A 28 28.58 3.30 -19.87
N CYS A 29 27.73 3.63 -20.86
CA CYS A 29 26.34 4.02 -20.59
C CYS A 29 25.28 2.96 -20.90
N ALA A 30 25.67 1.72 -21.22
CA ALA A 30 24.73 0.59 -21.31
C ALA A 30 24.72 -0.20 -19.99
N VAL A 31 24.48 0.49 -18.87
CA VAL A 31 24.01 -0.21 -17.67
C VAL A 31 22.59 -0.63 -18.02
N PRO A 32 22.29 -1.94 -18.15
CA PRO A 32 20.90 -2.34 -18.26
C PRO A 32 20.21 -1.80 -17.02
N LEU A 33 19.32 -0.81 -17.22
CA LEU A 33 18.35 -0.45 -16.22
C LEU A 33 17.54 -1.72 -16.03
N SER A 34 17.90 -2.52 -15.02
CA SER A 34 17.03 -3.57 -14.52
C SER A 34 15.76 -2.84 -14.14
N MET A 35 14.76 -2.89 -15.01
CA MET A 35 13.42 -2.48 -14.63
C MET A 35 13.11 -3.40 -13.45
N ALA A 36 13.04 -2.83 -12.25
CA ALA A 36 12.50 -3.53 -11.11
C ALA A 36 11.15 -4.05 -11.61
N TRP A 37 11.07 -5.37 -11.79
CA TRP A 37 9.86 -6.01 -12.25
C TRP A 37 8.88 -5.81 -11.10
N ALA A 38 8.01 -4.83 -11.29
CA ALA A 38 6.94 -4.59 -10.38
C ALA A 38 6.06 -5.85 -10.39
N GLY A 39 5.81 -6.36 -9.20
CA GLY A 39 5.06 -7.58 -8.98
C GLY A 39 3.56 -7.34 -9.12
N PRO A 40 2.75 -8.38 -8.88
CA PRO A 40 1.30 -8.30 -8.98
C PRO A 40 0.65 -7.35 -7.95
N ASN A 41 1.39 -6.89 -6.95
CA ASN A 41 0.90 -5.98 -5.91
C ASN A 41 1.44 -4.54 -6.11
N GLU A 42 1.97 -4.23 -7.29
CA GLU A 42 2.41 -2.89 -7.64
C GLU A 42 1.28 -1.86 -7.49
N ASP A 43 1.66 -0.62 -7.19
CA ASP A 43 0.75 0.52 -6.99
C ASP A 43 -0.33 0.35 -5.91
N GLY A 44 -0.18 -0.67 -5.05
CA GLY A 44 -1.01 -0.83 -3.86
C GLY A 44 -0.89 0.37 -2.90
N LEU A 45 -2.01 0.74 -2.30
CA LEU A 45 -2.12 1.76 -1.26
C LEU A 45 -2.31 1.10 0.09
N LEU A 46 -1.88 1.78 1.15
CA LEU A 46 -2.24 1.45 2.52
C LEU A 46 -3.06 2.59 3.12
N VAL A 47 -4.26 2.28 3.60
CA VAL A 47 -5.22 3.26 4.09
C VAL A 47 -5.77 2.83 5.44
N PHE A 48 -5.94 3.81 6.35
CA PHE A 48 -6.68 3.60 7.59
C PHE A 48 -8.16 3.91 7.39
N HIS A 49 -9.02 3.14 8.05
CA HIS A 49 -10.46 3.28 7.94
C HIS A 49 -11.16 2.91 9.26
N THR A 50 -12.26 3.58 9.63
CA THR A 50 -12.96 3.37 10.93
C THR A 50 -14.29 2.60 10.88
N ASP A 51 -14.91 2.45 9.72
CA ASP A 51 -16.08 1.58 9.52
C ASP A 51 -15.67 0.10 9.53
N ASP A 52 -16.50 -0.71 10.18
CA ASP A 52 -16.36 -2.17 10.19
C ASP A 52 -16.96 -2.79 8.92
N ASP A 53 -17.74 -2.02 8.16
CA ASP A 53 -18.59 -2.46 7.06
C ASP A 53 -18.09 -1.99 5.66
N ILE A 54 -16.78 -1.88 5.43
CA ILE A 54 -16.19 -1.33 4.17
C ILE A 54 -16.29 -2.27 2.98
N VAL A 55 -16.45 -1.65 1.81
CA VAL A 55 -17.03 -2.26 0.60
C VAL A 55 -16.30 -1.81 -0.65
N TYR A 56 -15.74 -2.71 -1.46
CA TYR A 56 -15.23 -2.33 -2.77
C TYR A 56 -16.37 -2.23 -3.79
N THR A 57 -16.73 -1.00 -4.20
CA THR A 57 -17.70 -0.78 -5.29
C THR A 57 -16.99 -0.36 -6.57
N ASN A 58 -17.57 -0.75 -7.70
CA ASN A 58 -17.23 -0.24 -9.02
C ASN A 58 -18.36 0.63 -9.59
N ASP A 59 -19.28 1.12 -8.76
CA ASP A 59 -20.55 1.77 -9.15
C ASP A 59 -20.40 3.14 -9.85
N ASP A 60 -19.18 3.54 -10.20
CA ASP A 60 -18.89 4.76 -10.97
C ASP A 60 -18.95 4.59 -12.49
N VAL A 61 -19.37 3.43 -13.02
CA VAL A 61 -19.46 3.24 -14.47
C VAL A 61 -20.55 4.14 -15.10
N GLU A 62 -21.64 4.44 -14.40
CA GLU A 62 -22.69 5.32 -14.94
C GLU A 62 -22.63 6.77 -14.44
N THR A 63 -22.15 7.02 -13.22
CA THR A 63 -22.21 8.38 -12.61
C THR A 63 -20.97 9.23 -12.91
N TYR A 64 -19.82 8.63 -13.21
CA TYR A 64 -18.55 9.33 -13.48
C TYR A 64 -17.91 8.98 -14.83
N GLY A 65 -18.73 8.72 -15.86
CA GLY A 65 -18.40 8.99 -17.27
C GLY A 65 -17.04 8.50 -17.80
N SER A 66 -16.48 7.41 -17.28
CA SER A 66 -15.17 6.89 -17.71
C SER A 66 -15.36 5.56 -18.45
N PRO A 67 -14.61 5.34 -19.54
CA PRO A 67 -14.83 4.24 -20.46
C PRO A 67 -14.60 2.91 -19.74
N SER A 68 -15.40 1.91 -20.07
CA SER A 68 -15.27 0.52 -19.65
C SER A 68 -13.80 0.09 -19.59
N PHE A 69 -13.20 0.13 -18.40
CA PHE A 69 -11.89 -0.46 -18.17
C PHE A 69 -12.06 -1.96 -18.32
N PRO A 70 -11.15 -2.65 -19.04
CA PRO A 70 -11.20 -4.10 -19.12
C PRO A 70 -11.04 -4.63 -17.69
N LEU A 71 -12.15 -5.09 -17.12
CA LEU A 71 -12.11 -5.99 -15.97
C LEU A 71 -11.15 -7.12 -16.34
N CYS A 72 -10.36 -7.58 -15.39
CA CYS A 72 -9.42 -8.69 -15.57
C CYS A 72 -10.22 -9.96 -15.86
N THR A 73 -10.68 -10.14 -17.09
CA THR A 73 -11.49 -11.29 -17.54
C THR A 73 -10.62 -12.43 -18.06
N SER A 74 -9.29 -12.33 -17.94
CA SER A 74 -8.43 -13.48 -18.21
C SER A 74 -8.60 -14.50 -17.08
N GLU A 75 -8.55 -15.79 -17.42
CA GLU A 75 -8.58 -16.91 -16.45
C GLU A 75 -7.51 -16.80 -15.34
N GLU A 76 -6.54 -15.91 -15.51
CA GLU A 76 -5.42 -15.65 -14.59
C GLU A 76 -5.83 -14.84 -13.34
N CYS A 77 -7.02 -14.23 -13.33
CA CYS A 77 -7.50 -13.40 -12.23
C CYS A 77 -8.94 -13.81 -11.86
N PRO A 78 -9.15 -15.05 -11.36
CA PRO A 78 -10.48 -15.49 -10.97
C PRO A 78 -11.03 -14.49 -9.96
N LEU A 79 -12.26 -14.01 -10.21
CA LEU A 79 -12.96 -13.19 -9.22
C LEU A 79 -12.88 -13.93 -7.89
N PRO A 80 -12.37 -13.29 -6.82
CA PRO A 80 -12.32 -13.95 -5.52
C PRO A 80 -13.74 -14.42 -5.18
N PRO A 81 -13.89 -15.58 -4.52
CA PRO A 81 -15.20 -16.01 -4.06
C PRO A 81 -15.87 -14.86 -3.32
N GLU A 82 -17.11 -14.53 -3.69
CA GLU A 82 -17.88 -13.41 -3.15
C GLU A 82 -17.75 -13.37 -1.62
N ASP A 83 -16.97 -12.44 -1.11
CA ASP A 83 -16.82 -12.19 0.31
C ASP A 83 -18.02 -11.29 0.70
N PRO A 84 -18.95 -11.69 1.57
CA PRO A 84 -20.30 -11.11 1.66
C PRO A 84 -20.41 -9.73 2.36
N CYS A 85 -19.37 -8.89 2.35
CA CYS A 85 -19.30 -7.68 3.20
C CYS A 85 -19.37 -6.33 2.47
N TRP A 86 -19.82 -6.23 1.20
CA TRP A 86 -19.54 -5.04 0.39
C TRP A 86 -20.80 -4.23 -0.15
N ALA A 87 -21.35 -3.23 0.60
CA ALA A 87 -21.95 -1.88 0.20
C ALA A 87 -21.41 -0.59 0.99
N ASP A 88 -20.65 0.38 0.39
CA ASP A 88 -20.06 1.67 0.91
C ASP A 88 -18.56 1.83 1.36
N ILE A 89 -17.74 2.58 0.59
CA ILE A 89 -16.32 2.97 0.90
C ILE A 89 -16.17 4.43 1.39
N LEU A 90 -17.26 5.22 1.40
CA LEU A 90 -17.19 6.68 1.59
C LEU A 90 -17.29 7.16 3.05
N ASP A 91 -17.49 6.28 4.03
CA ASP A 91 -17.63 6.65 5.45
C ASP A 91 -16.30 6.72 6.25
N ALA A 92 -15.16 6.53 5.57
CA ALA A 92 -13.80 6.61 6.14
C ALA A 92 -13.41 7.97 6.76
N ILE A 93 -14.22 9.00 6.52
CA ILE A 93 -13.86 10.42 6.70
C ILE A 93 -14.61 11.06 7.88
N GLN A 94 -15.52 10.33 8.53
CA GLN A 94 -16.42 10.91 9.52
C GLN A 94 -15.73 11.19 10.87
N PRO A 95 -15.58 12.46 11.30
CA PRO A 95 -15.10 12.78 12.63
C PRO A 95 -16.18 12.43 13.67
N ARG A 96 -15.92 11.43 14.52
CA ARG A 96 -16.78 11.14 15.67
C ARG A 96 -16.61 12.24 16.73
N SER A 97 -17.60 13.11 16.86
CA SER A 97 -17.76 14.00 18.03
C SER A 97 -18.38 13.21 19.19
N SER A 98 -18.12 13.43 20.48
CA SER A 98 -17.16 14.24 21.23
C SER A 98 -17.50 14.03 22.72
N ARG A 99 -16.49 14.04 23.61
CA ARG A 99 -16.59 14.10 25.08
C ARG A 99 -16.82 12.76 25.80
N GLY A 100 -15.71 12.12 26.18
CA GLY A 100 -15.63 10.87 26.94
C GLY A 100 -14.48 10.02 26.42
N ASP A 101 -13.90 9.16 27.26
CA ASP A 101 -12.84 8.21 26.91
C ASP A 101 -13.28 7.23 25.80
N PHE A 102 -13.31 7.67 24.54
CA PHE A 102 -13.71 6.82 23.42
C PHE A 102 -12.48 6.27 22.72
N VAL A 103 -12.30 4.96 22.88
CA VAL A 103 -11.41 4.14 22.08
C VAL A 103 -11.97 4.09 20.66
N ALA A 104 -11.21 4.59 19.69
CA ALA A 104 -11.52 4.47 18.28
C ALA A 104 -10.98 3.13 17.77
N THR A 105 -11.86 2.33 17.17
CA THR A 105 -11.46 1.15 16.39
C THR A 105 -11.26 1.56 14.94
N PHE A 106 -10.17 1.13 14.33
CA PHE A 106 -9.87 1.38 12.93
C PHE A 106 -9.03 0.25 12.33
N TRP A 107 -9.12 0.09 11.02
CA TRP A 107 -8.53 -0.97 10.22
C TRP A 107 -7.44 -0.40 9.32
N LEU A 108 -6.40 -1.19 9.09
CA LEU A 108 -5.43 -0.97 8.02
C LEU A 108 -5.79 -1.84 6.83
N ILE A 109 -5.91 -1.22 5.67
CA ILE A 109 -6.40 -1.86 4.44
C ILE A 109 -5.40 -1.63 3.32
N ALA A 110 -5.05 -2.70 2.62
CA ALA A 110 -4.39 -2.63 1.33
C ALA A 110 -5.43 -2.42 0.22
N ILE A 111 -5.28 -1.40 -0.61
CA ILE A 111 -6.18 -1.11 -1.73
C ILE A 111 -5.39 -1.14 -3.03
N PHE A 112 -5.89 -1.81 -4.06
CA PHE A 112 -5.23 -1.99 -5.34
C PHE A 112 -6.03 -1.36 -6.49
N PRO A 113 -5.34 -0.90 -7.57
CA PRO A 113 -5.98 -0.38 -8.76
C PRO A 113 -7.03 -1.33 -9.37
N PRO A 114 -8.04 -0.80 -10.08
CA PRO A 114 -9.11 -1.60 -10.68
C PRO A 114 -8.67 -2.50 -11.83
N ASP A 115 -7.45 -2.36 -12.33
CA ASP A 115 -6.82 -3.22 -13.32
C ASP A 115 -5.76 -4.15 -12.70
N ALA A 116 -5.49 -4.02 -11.40
CA ALA A 116 -4.58 -4.91 -10.69
C ALA A 116 -5.21 -6.29 -10.40
N CYS A 117 -4.34 -7.30 -10.37
CA CYS A 117 -4.61 -8.66 -9.96
C CYS A 117 -3.74 -9.01 -8.76
N PRO A 118 -4.04 -8.45 -7.57
CA PRO A 118 -3.21 -8.63 -6.40
C PRO A 118 -3.08 -10.11 -6.04
N ARG A 119 -1.92 -10.48 -5.51
CA ARG A 119 -1.61 -11.83 -5.00
C ARG A 119 -0.92 -11.71 -3.65
N VAL A 120 -1.51 -10.93 -2.74
CA VAL A 120 -0.88 -10.58 -1.46
C VAL A 120 -0.77 -11.80 -0.57
N SER A 121 0.44 -12.34 -0.42
CA SER A 121 0.77 -13.41 0.51
C SER A 121 1.29 -12.86 1.85
N GLY A 122 1.71 -11.59 1.87
CA GLY A 122 2.07 -10.90 3.10
C GLY A 122 2.23 -9.40 2.91
N ALA A 123 2.30 -8.69 4.02
CA ALA A 123 2.55 -7.25 4.07
C ALA A 123 3.41 -6.91 5.29
N SER A 124 4.40 -6.03 5.13
CA SER A 124 5.17 -5.43 6.22
C SER A 124 4.88 -3.93 6.29
N PHE A 125 4.65 -3.42 7.50
CA PHE A 125 4.40 -2.00 7.70
C PHE A 125 4.77 -1.59 9.13
N GLY A 126 4.97 -0.30 9.31
CA GLY A 126 5.14 0.32 10.62
C GLY A 126 4.13 1.42 10.86
N VAL A 127 4.07 1.90 12.10
CA VAL A 127 3.32 3.09 12.47
C VAL A 127 4.24 4.16 13.01
N TRP A 128 3.90 5.40 12.72
CA TRP A 128 4.46 6.56 13.40
C TRP A 128 3.34 7.42 13.98
N GLN A 129 3.66 8.17 15.02
CA GLN A 129 2.77 9.08 15.73
C GLN A 129 3.43 10.45 15.79
N THR A 130 2.62 11.52 15.77
CA THR A 130 3.15 12.89 15.83
C THR A 130 3.91 13.16 17.13
N GLU A 131 3.39 12.64 18.26
CA GLU A 131 4.06 12.69 19.56
C GLU A 131 3.93 11.37 20.32
N ASP A 132 5.03 10.84 20.85
CA ASP A 132 5.16 9.51 21.50
C ASP A 132 4.18 9.24 22.66
N ARG A 133 3.53 10.27 23.21
CA ARG A 133 2.68 10.16 24.40
C ARG A 133 1.24 10.55 24.17
N GLU A 134 0.88 10.84 22.93
CA GLU A 134 -0.46 11.32 22.62
C GLU A 134 -1.43 10.20 22.30
N VAL A 135 -0.96 9.06 21.77
CA VAL A 135 -1.81 7.91 21.42
C VAL A 135 -1.56 6.76 22.39
N THR A 136 -2.64 6.17 22.89
CA THR A 136 -2.60 4.90 23.62
C THR A 136 -3.38 3.85 22.84
N PHE A 137 -2.69 2.81 22.40
CA PHE A 137 -3.31 1.60 21.87
C PHE A 137 -3.83 0.75 23.03
N VAL A 138 -5.11 0.43 23.00
CA VAL A 138 -5.82 -0.40 23.98
C VAL A 138 -5.76 -1.86 23.55
N ASP A 139 -5.95 -2.12 22.26
CA ASP A 139 -5.94 -3.45 21.69
C ASP A 139 -5.62 -3.39 20.20
N GLN A 140 -5.25 -4.53 19.62
CA GLN A 140 -4.90 -4.64 18.21
C GLN A 140 -4.86 -6.09 17.73
N GLY A 141 -4.85 -6.31 16.41
CA GLY A 141 -4.53 -7.63 15.90
C GLY A 141 -4.44 -7.76 14.38
N PRO A 142 -3.78 -8.84 13.90
CA PRO A 142 -3.65 -9.14 12.48
C PRO A 142 -4.96 -9.70 11.92
N CYS A 143 -5.23 -9.39 10.64
CA CYS A 143 -6.26 -10.07 9.85
C CYS A 143 -5.69 -11.25 9.03
N GLY A 144 -4.37 -11.50 9.14
CA GLY A 144 -3.70 -12.63 8.51
C GLY A 144 -3.58 -13.86 9.40
N ASP A 145 -2.93 -14.89 8.85
CA ASP A 145 -2.78 -16.20 9.50
C ASP A 145 -1.58 -16.23 10.46
N PHE A 146 -0.57 -15.38 10.21
CA PHE A 146 0.61 -15.26 11.06
C PHE A 146 1.08 -13.80 11.12
N GLU A 147 1.60 -13.42 12.29
CA GLU A 147 2.14 -12.09 12.56
C GLU A 147 3.57 -12.21 13.11
N LEU A 148 4.44 -11.35 12.62
CA LEU A 148 5.79 -11.13 13.13
C LEU A 148 5.93 -9.66 13.59
N PRO A 149 5.55 -9.36 14.84
CA PRO A 149 5.69 -8.01 15.38
C PRO A 149 7.16 -7.69 15.65
N TYR A 150 7.55 -6.44 15.42
CA TYR A 150 8.79 -5.86 15.95
C TYR A 150 8.61 -5.53 17.43
N ASP A 151 9.73 -5.31 18.13
CA ASP A 151 9.73 -4.96 19.56
C ASP A 151 8.77 -3.78 19.84
N ASP A 152 7.97 -3.95 20.90
CA ASP A 152 6.99 -2.99 21.38
C ASP A 152 5.91 -2.58 20.35
N TRP A 153 5.62 -3.38 19.33
CA TRP A 153 4.48 -3.11 18.43
C TRP A 153 3.15 -2.94 19.22
N PRO A 154 2.37 -1.85 19.02
CA PRO A 154 2.41 -0.82 17.97
C PRO A 154 2.90 0.56 18.46
N GLN A 155 3.95 0.61 19.28
CA GLN A 155 4.53 1.88 19.75
C GLN A 155 5.08 2.73 18.58
N ASN A 156 5.34 4.01 18.85
CA ASN A 156 5.85 4.90 17.80
C ASN A 156 7.16 4.36 17.17
N ASN A 157 7.23 4.37 15.84
CA ASN A 157 8.34 3.86 15.03
C ASN A 157 8.59 2.34 15.15
N SER A 158 7.59 1.57 15.58
CA SER A 158 7.60 0.11 15.52
C SER A 158 6.91 -0.40 14.24
N GLY A 159 6.97 -1.71 13.99
CA GLY A 159 6.31 -2.35 12.84
C GLY A 159 5.86 -3.78 13.09
N THR A 160 5.09 -4.31 12.16
CA THR A 160 4.72 -5.72 12.11
C THR A 160 4.72 -6.23 10.67
N ALA A 161 4.89 -7.53 10.50
CA ALA A 161 4.64 -8.21 9.24
C ALA A 161 3.51 -9.22 9.42
N VAL A 162 2.57 -9.23 8.47
CA VAL A 162 1.42 -10.12 8.46
C VAL A 162 1.52 -11.01 7.22
N THR A 163 1.30 -12.31 7.36
CA THR A 163 1.27 -13.25 6.23
C THR A 163 -0.04 -14.02 6.16
N PHE A 164 -0.35 -14.48 4.95
CA PHE A 164 -1.54 -15.27 4.64
C PHE A 164 -1.10 -16.63 4.06
N LEU A 165 -1.71 -17.71 4.53
CA LEU A 165 -1.51 -19.06 3.99
C LEU A 165 -2.07 -19.18 2.58
N VAL A 166 -3.16 -18.46 2.31
CA VAL A 166 -3.78 -18.35 1.00
C VAL A 166 -3.63 -16.90 0.51
N PRO A 167 -3.00 -16.67 -0.65
CA PRO A 167 -2.82 -15.32 -1.18
C PRO A 167 -4.16 -14.61 -1.36
N ARG A 168 -4.22 -13.37 -0.90
CA ARG A 168 -5.40 -12.53 -1.03
C ARG A 168 -5.41 -11.88 -2.41
N GLN A 169 -6.52 -12.07 -3.12
CA GLN A 169 -6.73 -11.55 -4.49
C GLN A 169 -7.78 -10.44 -4.55
N ALA A 170 -8.36 -10.09 -3.41
CA ALA A 170 -9.25 -8.95 -3.32
C ALA A 170 -8.47 -7.64 -3.56
N ARG A 171 -9.13 -6.66 -4.17
CA ARG A 171 -8.55 -5.31 -4.36
C ARG A 171 -8.61 -4.45 -3.11
N ALA A 172 -9.36 -4.86 -2.10
CA ALA A 172 -9.35 -4.30 -0.76
C ALA A 172 -9.11 -5.44 0.23
N ILE A 173 -8.01 -5.41 0.96
CA ILE A 173 -7.60 -6.47 1.88
C ILE A 173 -7.37 -5.86 3.24
N ARG A 174 -8.14 -6.29 4.25
CA ARG A 174 -7.87 -5.96 5.65
C ARG A 174 -6.59 -6.65 6.08
N LEU A 175 -5.62 -5.87 6.55
CA LEU A 175 -4.34 -6.36 7.04
C LEU A 175 -4.30 -6.43 8.56
N TYR A 176 -4.87 -5.42 9.22
CA TYR A 176 -4.71 -5.21 10.65
C TYR A 176 -5.84 -4.37 11.22
N TRP A 177 -6.01 -4.42 12.54
CA TRP A 177 -6.93 -3.56 13.27
C TRP A 177 -6.30 -3.02 14.54
N PHE A 178 -6.77 -1.85 14.93
CA PHE A 178 -6.29 -1.11 16.08
C PHE A 178 -7.48 -0.57 16.86
N ALA A 179 -7.37 -0.56 18.17
CA ALA A 179 -8.23 0.17 19.07
C ALA A 179 -7.35 1.16 19.84
N ALA A 180 -7.51 2.47 19.60
CA ALA A 180 -6.66 3.49 20.22
C ALA A 180 -7.43 4.77 20.54
N TYR A 181 -6.89 5.57 21.45
CA TYR A 181 -7.43 6.89 21.80
C TYR A 181 -6.30 7.86 22.05
N SER A 182 -6.63 9.16 22.07
CA SER A 182 -5.68 10.22 22.38
C SER A 182 -6.00 10.96 23.67
N TYR A 183 -4.99 11.21 24.49
CA TYR A 183 -5.12 11.87 25.79
C TYR A 183 -4.98 13.40 25.73
N TYR A 184 -4.03 13.94 24.96
CA TYR A 184 -3.54 15.32 25.15
C TYR A 184 -3.93 16.31 24.05
N GLY A 185 -4.56 15.86 22.96
CA GLY A 185 -4.98 16.77 21.90
C GLY A 185 -5.19 16.07 20.56
N PRO A 186 -5.44 16.84 19.49
CA PRO A 186 -5.43 16.34 18.12
C PRO A 186 -4.08 15.67 17.80
N THR A 187 -4.10 14.43 17.34
CA THR A 187 -2.87 13.70 16.98
C THR A 187 -3.08 12.81 15.76
N GLU A 188 -2.01 12.48 15.03
CA GLU A 188 -2.05 11.63 13.84
C GLU A 188 -1.28 10.33 14.06
N ILE A 189 -1.83 9.23 13.52
CA ILE A 189 -1.16 7.95 13.34
C ILE A 189 -0.92 7.79 11.83
N GLY A 190 0.33 7.65 11.41
CA GLY A 190 0.67 7.43 10.01
C GLY A 190 1.40 6.12 9.78
N LEU A 191 1.45 5.69 8.53
CA LEU A 191 2.17 4.48 8.14
C LEU A 191 3.62 4.77 7.78
N THR A 192 4.52 3.93 8.26
CA THR A 192 5.95 3.94 7.94
C THR A 192 6.40 2.55 7.50
N ALA A 193 7.67 2.41 7.13
CA ALA A 193 8.26 1.11 6.84
C ALA A 193 8.36 0.26 8.11
N PHE A 194 8.36 -1.06 7.96
CA PHE A 194 8.80 -1.94 9.04
C PHE A 194 10.26 -1.59 9.43
N PRO A 195 10.64 -1.65 10.71
CA PRO A 195 12.00 -1.29 11.14
C PRO A 195 13.10 -2.03 10.36
N GLY A 196 14.00 -1.26 9.74
CA GLY A 196 15.07 -1.77 8.87
C GLY A 196 14.74 -1.74 7.38
N GLU A 197 13.49 -1.50 7.01
CA GLU A 197 13.04 -1.35 5.62
C GLU A 197 12.95 0.13 5.21
N GLN A 198 12.89 0.40 3.90
CA GLN A 198 12.76 1.76 3.36
C GLN A 198 11.29 2.16 3.12
N SER A 199 10.41 1.17 2.98
CA SER A 199 8.97 1.33 2.76
C SER A 199 8.21 0.15 3.34
N PRO A 200 6.89 0.28 3.62
CA PRO A 200 6.03 -0.88 3.67
C PRO A 200 6.16 -1.69 2.38
N LEU A 201 6.00 -3.00 2.48
CA LEU A 201 6.12 -3.92 1.35
C LEU A 201 4.87 -4.79 1.27
N PHE A 202 4.42 -5.09 0.05
CA PHE A 202 3.58 -6.24 -0.23
C PHE A 202 4.44 -7.38 -0.76
N ALA A 203 4.19 -8.59 -0.30
CA ALA A 203 4.82 -9.80 -0.84
C ALA A 203 3.80 -10.57 -1.69
N ASP A 204 4.24 -11.04 -2.85
CA ASP A 204 3.47 -11.98 -3.65
C ASP A 204 3.69 -13.45 -3.22
N ASP A 205 2.98 -14.38 -3.86
CA ASP A 205 3.05 -15.81 -3.59
C ASP A 205 4.05 -16.56 -4.50
N SER A 206 4.97 -15.86 -5.16
CA SER A 206 6.05 -16.47 -5.92
C SER A 206 7.18 -16.96 -5.00
N VAL A 207 8.12 -17.76 -5.54
CA VAL A 207 9.25 -18.32 -4.78
C VAL A 207 10.56 -18.08 -5.55
N PRO A 208 11.42 -17.13 -5.13
CA PRO A 208 11.24 -16.21 -4.00
C PRO A 208 10.16 -15.16 -4.27
N SER A 209 9.48 -14.68 -3.21
CA SER A 209 8.46 -13.65 -3.33
C SER A 209 9.02 -12.37 -3.96
N VAL A 210 8.24 -11.78 -4.86
CA VAL A 210 8.45 -10.43 -5.35
C VAL A 210 7.90 -9.46 -4.31
N LEU A 211 8.70 -8.45 -3.97
CA LEU A 211 8.36 -7.45 -2.96
C LEU A 211 8.04 -6.12 -3.64
N ASP A 212 6.81 -5.65 -3.46
CA ASP A 212 6.30 -4.41 -4.05
C ASP A 212 6.28 -3.30 -2.99
N PRO A 213 7.13 -2.28 -3.12
CA PRO A 213 7.21 -1.22 -2.13
C PRO A 213 6.02 -0.26 -2.23
N VAL A 214 5.47 0.13 -1.08
CA VAL A 214 4.42 1.15 -0.99
C VAL A 214 5.09 2.53 -0.88
N PRO A 215 5.04 3.38 -1.93
CA PRO A 215 5.69 4.68 -1.89
C PRO A 215 5.03 5.60 -0.85
N ARG A 216 5.73 6.67 -0.44
CA ARG A 216 5.22 7.57 0.61
C ARG A 216 3.89 8.23 0.24
N SER A 217 3.66 8.52 -1.04
CA SER A 217 2.39 9.05 -1.56
C SER A 217 1.23 8.09 -1.40
N HIS A 218 1.49 6.79 -1.24
CA HIS A 218 0.49 5.72 -1.18
C HIS A 218 0.15 5.29 0.26
N ARG A 219 0.55 6.09 1.25
CA ARG A 219 0.40 5.78 2.68
C ARG A 219 -0.55 6.76 3.35
N GLY A 220 -1.62 6.23 3.94
CA GLY A 220 -2.57 6.99 4.71
C GLY A 220 -2.09 7.42 6.10
N ARG A 221 -2.83 8.37 6.66
CA ARG A 221 -2.71 8.84 8.04
C ARG A 221 -4.11 8.94 8.65
N PHE A 222 -4.25 8.46 9.87
CA PHE A 222 -5.47 8.51 10.65
C PHE A 222 -5.38 9.65 11.67
N GLY A 223 -6.38 10.52 11.69
CA GLY A 223 -6.47 11.63 12.64
C GLY A 223 -7.33 11.24 13.85
N LEU A 224 -6.80 11.45 15.05
CA LEU A 224 -7.49 11.28 16.32
C LEU A 224 -7.77 12.63 16.98
N ASN A 225 -8.84 12.69 17.77
CA ASN A 225 -9.20 13.84 18.61
C ASN A 225 -9.23 15.18 17.85
N GLY A 226 -9.77 15.17 16.62
CA GLY A 226 -9.92 16.35 15.78
C GLY A 226 -8.74 16.66 14.86
N ALA A 227 -7.68 15.85 14.87
CA ALA A 227 -6.63 15.96 13.85
C ALA A 227 -7.16 15.57 12.47
N THR A 228 -6.59 16.18 11.43
CA THR A 228 -6.96 15.85 10.05
C THR A 228 -6.16 14.65 9.58
N GLY A 229 -6.84 13.57 9.18
CA GLY A 229 -6.19 12.42 8.53
C GLY A 229 -5.75 12.73 7.09
N TYR A 230 -5.20 11.72 6.42
CA TYR A 230 -4.83 11.77 5.01
C TYR A 230 -5.15 10.43 4.35
N VAL A 231 -5.89 10.48 3.25
CA VAL A 231 -6.16 9.31 2.40
C VAL A 231 -5.31 9.48 1.13
N PRO A 232 -4.42 8.54 0.81
CA PRO A 232 -3.65 8.58 -0.42
C PRO A 232 -4.56 8.34 -1.62
N TRP A 233 -4.15 8.80 -2.79
CA TRP A 233 -4.86 8.59 -4.05
C TRP A 233 -3.88 8.21 -5.14
N TRP A 234 -4.36 7.48 -6.15
CA TRP A 234 -3.72 7.44 -7.47
C TRP A 234 -4.01 8.76 -8.19
N ASP A 235 -3.17 9.23 -9.13
CA ASP A 235 -3.14 10.57 -9.77
C ASP A 235 -4.42 11.07 -10.50
N VAL A 236 -5.62 10.60 -10.14
CA VAL A 236 -6.88 11.22 -10.52
C VAL A 236 -7.04 12.51 -9.70
N PRO A 237 -7.14 13.69 -10.36
CA PRO A 237 -7.21 14.96 -9.65
C PRO A 237 -8.40 14.96 -8.69
N PRO A 238 -8.22 15.42 -7.44
CA PRO A 238 -9.28 15.41 -6.45
C PRO A 238 -10.44 16.27 -6.94
N VAL A 239 -11.62 15.67 -7.08
CA VAL A 239 -12.86 16.43 -7.04
C VAL A 239 -12.98 16.93 -5.61
N VAL A 240 -12.46 18.14 -5.39
CA VAL A 240 -12.43 18.94 -4.16
C VAL A 240 -13.44 18.45 -3.11
N LYS A 241 -12.96 17.86 -2.01
CA LYS A 241 -13.66 17.90 -0.73
C LYS A 241 -12.68 18.23 0.36
N GLU A 242 -12.80 19.47 0.83
CA GLU A 242 -12.33 19.95 2.13
C GLU A 242 -12.58 18.87 3.19
N SER A 243 -11.67 18.72 4.15
CA SER A 243 -11.89 17.86 5.30
C SER A 243 -13.18 18.32 6.00
N TRP A 244 -14.25 17.54 5.86
CA TRP A 244 -15.50 17.82 6.56
C TRP A 244 -15.35 17.38 8.01
N GLY A 245 -14.85 18.31 8.82
CA GLY A 245 -15.19 18.41 10.23
C GLY A 245 -16.71 18.51 10.39
N GLY A 246 -17.42 17.39 10.35
CA GLY A 246 -18.86 17.32 10.65
C GLY A 246 -19.61 16.33 9.75
N VAL A 247 -19.92 15.16 10.31
CA VAL A 247 -20.96 14.26 9.80
C VAL A 247 -22.28 15.05 9.72
N LYS A 248 -22.73 15.35 8.51
CA LYS A 248 -24.15 15.57 8.24
C LYS A 248 -24.76 14.22 7.90
N SER A 249 -25.21 13.48 8.91
CA SER A 249 -26.22 12.46 8.70
C SER A 249 -27.57 13.16 8.53
N ARG A 250 -28.10 13.12 7.31
CA ARG A 250 -29.55 13.26 7.14
C ARG A 250 -30.13 11.92 7.58
N PHE A 251 -30.66 11.85 8.79
CA PHE A 251 -31.60 10.80 9.13
C PHE A 251 -32.85 11.01 8.27
N ARG A 252 -33.29 9.95 7.60
CA ARG A 252 -34.66 9.85 7.09
C ARG A 252 -35.50 9.60 8.33
N ASP A 253 -36.37 10.54 8.68
CA ASP A 253 -37.42 10.26 9.65
C ASP A 253 -38.31 9.18 9.03
N GLU A 254 -38.31 7.99 9.63
CA GLU A 254 -39.35 6.99 9.39
C GLU A 254 -40.56 7.40 10.25
N GLU A 255 -41.68 7.70 9.59
CA GLU A 255 -43.02 7.66 10.18
C GLU A 255 -43.46 6.21 10.44
#